data_AF-A0A949HUN1-F1
#
_entry.id   AF-A0A949HUN1-F1
#
_cell.length_a   1.000
_cell.length_b   1.000
_cell.length_c   1.000
_cell.angle_alpha   90.00
_cell.angle_beta   90.00
_cell.angle_gamma   90.00
#
_symmetry.space_group_name_H-M   'P 1'
#
loop_
_entity.id
_entity.type
_entity.pdbx_description
1 polymer ?
#
loop_
_entity_poly.entity_id
_entity_poly.type
_entity_poly.pdbx_seq_one_letter_code
_entity_poly.pdbx_strand_id
1 'polypeptide(L)'
;TEMDQTQTANQDDQTVTPTTPVAPDPVPVLVPPNPVPVEPVTNPPEGISEVEAMRAAHATELERIAGIRAIYNGVLPLVEAQAIREGWNLEKAELMKIRMMRPEVPAIHVPQNTINAHVLEAACYVSAGLMNVEEHVQEQSLEIAARKFKGGIGLQELLLEAAWANGYTGRTFRDHRDVMRAAFGNRVEASSVSNVDIGGILANVANKFLLEGFFTVERTWRNICAIRNVVDFKTVTSYRLIGKDQYELVAPGGEIKHGNLGNESFTNKADTYGLMLGVDRRDFINDDLGAITTVPRKLGRGSGLKINDIFWTTFMNNSAFFTAGNKNFVSGADTALTIDGLTKAEVAYYDLVDADGKPIGTMPTILLVPTALSAIGTQLYKSLEMRDNTANARMPINNPHAGKFRVEVSRYLGNSNYTGNSTKAWYLLSDPNDLPVIEVAFLNGQEAPTIETATADFNILGVQMRGYHDFGVALQDPRAAIKSKGEV
;
A
#
# COMPACT_ATOMS: atom_id res chain seq x y z
N THR A 1 50.89 9.20 44.61
CA THR A 1 51.81 10.08 43.86
C THR A 1 51.07 10.40 42.58
N GLU A 2 50.53 11.58 42.30
CA GLU A 2 50.56 12.92 42.89
C GLU A 2 49.28 13.65 42.38
N MET A 3 48.73 14.51 43.25
CA MET A 3 48.04 15.81 43.03
C MET A 3 46.95 15.91 41.92
N ASP A 4 45.67 16.12 42.24
CA ASP A 4 45.02 17.32 42.83
C ASP A 4 45.14 18.60 41.98
N GLN A 5 44.05 19.03 41.34
CA GLN A 5 43.41 20.32 41.64
C GLN A 5 42.04 20.50 40.95
N THR A 6 41.11 20.89 41.81
CA THR A 6 39.71 21.31 41.67
C THR A 6 39.49 22.56 40.80
N GLN A 7 38.33 22.67 40.12
CA GLN A 7 37.42 23.82 40.30
C GLN A 7 36.00 23.58 39.74
N THR A 8 35.06 24.01 40.56
CA THR A 8 33.59 23.90 40.61
C THR A 8 32.82 24.81 39.65
N ALA A 9 31.64 24.38 39.19
CA ALA A 9 30.46 25.24 39.05
C ALA A 9 29.16 24.41 39.09
N ASN A 10 28.17 24.94 39.80
CA ASN A 10 26.94 24.32 40.29
C ASN A 10 25.92 23.93 39.21
N GLN A 11 25.21 22.82 39.42
CA GLN A 11 23.86 22.59 38.88
C GLN A 11 22.98 21.93 39.94
N ASP A 12 22.02 22.70 40.45
CA ASP A 12 20.89 22.22 41.25
C ASP A 12 19.80 21.69 40.30
N ASP A 13 19.50 20.40 40.47
CA ASP A 13 18.18 19.80 40.72
C ASP A 13 16.94 20.51 40.13
N GLN A 14 16.20 19.83 39.21
CA GLN A 14 14.95 19.13 39.55
C GLN A 14 14.20 18.56 38.34
N THR A 15 13.98 17.26 38.45
CA THR A 15 12.92 16.37 37.93
C THR A 15 11.78 16.95 37.08
N VAL A 16 11.60 16.37 35.89
CA VAL A 16 10.35 16.45 35.11
C VAL A 16 9.86 15.03 34.77
N THR A 17 8.68 14.66 35.25
CA THR A 17 7.84 13.58 34.71
C THR A 17 6.40 14.09 34.50
N PRO A 18 5.63 13.45 33.61
CA PRO A 18 4.69 14.14 32.72
C PRO A 18 3.23 14.05 33.18
N THR A 19 2.42 15.04 32.81
CA THR A 19 0.95 14.97 32.95
C THR A 19 0.23 15.49 31.71
N THR A 20 -0.66 14.63 31.22
CA THR A 20 -1.65 14.70 30.13
C THR A 20 -2.53 15.98 30.17
N PRO A 21 -3.00 16.52 29.03
CA PRO A 21 -3.78 17.75 29.00
C PRO A 21 -5.25 17.50 29.38
N VAL A 22 -5.75 18.29 30.34
CA VAL A 22 -7.15 18.33 30.79
C VAL A 22 -7.88 19.49 30.11
N ALA A 23 -9.06 19.20 29.58
CA ALA A 23 -9.95 20.15 28.92
C ALA A 23 -10.52 21.19 29.91
N PRO A 24 -10.73 22.46 29.49
CA PRO A 24 -11.30 23.48 30.37
C PRO A 24 -12.82 23.36 30.53
N ASP A 25 -13.27 23.45 31.78
CA ASP A 25 -14.67 23.49 32.22
C ASP A 25 -15.38 24.83 31.91
N PRO A 26 -16.73 24.85 31.88
CA PRO A 26 -17.53 25.88 31.23
C PRO A 26 -17.78 27.12 32.11
N VAL A 27 -17.76 28.30 31.47
CA VAL A 27 -18.09 29.59 32.12
C VAL A 27 -19.62 29.74 32.24
N PRO A 28 -20.18 30.18 33.40
CA PRO A 28 -21.62 30.27 33.60
C PRO A 28 -22.27 31.44 32.84
N VAL A 29 -23.44 31.17 32.27
CA VAL A 29 -24.36 32.12 31.62
C VAL A 29 -25.13 32.92 32.68
N LEU A 30 -25.11 34.25 32.61
CA LEU A 30 -26.00 35.13 33.38
C LEU A 30 -27.05 35.77 32.45
N VAL A 31 -28.30 35.41 32.70
CA VAL A 31 -29.54 35.88 32.08
C VAL A 31 -29.94 37.24 32.71
N PRO A 32 -30.54 38.18 31.95
CA PRO A 32 -30.79 39.55 32.45
C PRO A 32 -32.07 39.64 33.30
N PRO A 33 -32.16 40.58 34.27
CA PRO A 33 -33.42 41.03 34.83
C PRO A 33 -33.87 42.38 34.24
N ASN A 34 -35.18 42.55 34.09
CA ASN A 34 -35.91 43.78 33.77
C ASN A 34 -37.23 43.74 34.60
N PRO A 35 -37.99 44.84 34.86
CA PRO A 35 -37.64 46.25 35.09
C PRO A 35 -38.42 46.92 36.28
N VAL A 36 -38.21 48.24 36.44
CA VAL A 36 -39.01 49.34 37.11
C VAL A 36 -39.18 49.38 38.66
N PRO A 37 -39.50 50.54 39.30
CA PRO A 37 -39.57 51.94 38.84
C PRO A 37 -39.02 53.01 39.81
N VAL A 38 -38.45 54.13 39.32
CA VAL A 38 -38.40 55.38 40.11
C VAL A 38 -38.42 56.62 39.21
N GLU A 39 -39.43 57.46 39.41
CA GLU A 39 -39.43 58.91 39.21
C GLU A 39 -39.94 59.55 40.53
N PRO A 40 -39.75 60.86 40.80
CA PRO A 40 -38.69 61.77 40.40
C PRO A 40 -38.21 62.71 41.56
N VAL A 41 -37.45 63.74 41.19
CA VAL A 41 -37.23 65.05 41.84
C VAL A 41 -36.09 65.19 42.86
N THR A 42 -35.00 65.89 42.48
CA THR A 42 -34.75 67.32 42.83
C THR A 42 -33.40 67.80 42.30
N ASN A 43 -33.38 69.07 41.89
CA ASN A 43 -32.42 69.79 41.05
C ASN A 43 -30.98 69.96 41.60
N PRO A 44 -30.02 70.34 40.73
CA PRO A 44 -28.57 70.25 40.95
C PRO A 44 -27.93 71.54 41.51
N PRO A 45 -26.62 71.51 41.81
CA PRO A 45 -25.74 72.62 41.50
C PRO A 45 -24.80 72.27 40.34
N GLU A 46 -24.56 73.30 39.55
CA GLU A 46 -23.82 73.41 38.30
C GLU A 46 -22.35 72.93 38.36
N GLY A 47 -21.85 72.40 37.23
CA GLY A 47 -20.58 72.94 36.70
C GLY A 47 -19.35 72.04 36.49
N ILE A 48 -19.41 70.69 36.48
CA ILE A 48 -18.17 69.87 36.29
C ILE A 48 -18.30 68.65 35.33
N SER A 49 -19.49 68.12 35.00
CA SER A 49 -19.57 66.80 34.33
C SER A 49 -19.34 66.78 32.80
N GLU A 50 -19.61 67.87 32.07
CA GLU A 50 -19.44 67.87 30.60
C GLU A 50 -17.98 67.96 30.17
N VAL A 51 -17.15 68.70 30.93
CA VAL A 51 -15.73 68.88 30.63
C VAL A 51 -14.93 67.59 30.90
N GLU A 52 -15.37 66.78 31.86
CA GLU A 52 -14.79 65.46 32.13
C GLU A 52 -15.20 64.43 31.06
N ALA A 53 -16.45 64.44 30.63
CA ALA A 53 -16.92 63.61 29.51
C ALA A 53 -16.23 63.97 28.18
N MET A 54 -16.02 65.27 27.91
CA MET A 54 -15.26 65.72 26.74
C MET A 54 -13.78 65.31 26.85
N ARG A 55 -13.14 65.44 28.02
CA ARG A 55 -11.75 64.97 28.21
C ARG A 55 -11.60 63.47 28.04
N ALA A 56 -12.56 62.68 28.53
CA ALA A 56 -12.58 61.23 28.34
C ALA A 56 -12.76 60.84 26.87
N ALA A 57 -13.71 61.47 26.15
CA ALA A 57 -13.92 61.24 24.73
C ALA A 57 -12.69 61.62 23.88
N HIS A 58 -12.02 62.73 24.23
CA HIS A 58 -10.77 63.14 23.59
C HIS A 58 -9.62 62.15 23.86
N ALA A 59 -9.51 61.62 25.08
CA ALA A 59 -8.49 60.61 25.41
C ALA A 59 -8.69 59.32 24.59
N THR A 60 -9.92 58.81 24.51
CA THR A 60 -10.25 57.62 23.71
C THR A 60 -9.97 57.83 22.22
N GLU A 61 -10.24 59.02 21.69
CA GLU A 61 -9.95 59.33 20.29
C GLU A 61 -8.44 59.43 20.01
N LEU A 62 -7.65 59.95 20.96
CA LEU A 62 -6.19 59.95 20.86
C LEU A 62 -5.61 58.53 20.87
N GLU A 63 -6.16 57.63 21.70
CA GLU A 63 -5.76 56.21 21.73
C GLU A 63 -6.07 55.50 20.40
N ARG A 64 -7.25 55.76 19.81
CA ARG A 64 -7.62 55.23 18.48
C ARG A 64 -6.68 55.74 17.38
N ILE A 65 -6.39 57.05 17.38
CA ILE A 65 -5.47 57.66 16.41
C ILE A 65 -4.07 57.08 16.57
N ALA A 66 -3.59 56.90 17.81
CA ALA A 66 -2.30 56.29 18.08
C ALA A 66 -2.24 54.83 17.58
N GLY A 67 -3.30 54.05 17.79
CA GLY A 67 -3.40 52.68 17.28
C GLY A 67 -3.38 52.60 15.75
N ILE A 68 -4.10 53.48 15.04
CA ILE A 68 -4.07 53.54 13.56
C ILE A 68 -2.69 53.93 13.06
N ARG A 69 -2.03 54.92 13.68
CA ARG A 69 -0.67 55.31 13.33
C ARG A 69 0.32 54.15 13.52
N ALA A 70 0.16 53.36 14.58
CA ALA A 70 0.98 52.18 14.84
C ALA A 70 0.76 51.09 13.77
N ILE A 71 -0.48 50.88 13.32
CA ILE A 71 -0.80 49.91 12.26
C ILE A 71 -0.14 50.30 10.94
N TYR A 72 -0.23 51.56 10.52
CA TYR A 72 0.33 51.99 9.22
C TYR A 72 1.85 52.22 9.30
N ASN A 73 2.38 52.69 10.44
CA ASN A 73 3.81 52.90 10.71
C ASN A 73 4.55 53.60 9.55
N GLY A 74 3.94 54.65 8.99
CA GLY A 74 4.49 55.43 7.87
C GLY A 74 4.33 54.78 6.49
N VAL A 75 3.71 53.60 6.38
CA VAL A 75 3.41 52.95 5.11
C VAL A 75 1.97 53.28 4.69
N LEU A 76 1.78 53.73 3.44
CA LEU A 76 0.50 54.24 2.91
C LEU A 76 -0.05 55.49 3.66
N PRO A 77 0.69 56.61 3.68
CA PRO A 77 0.36 57.81 4.46
C PRO A 77 -1.00 58.43 4.09
N LEU A 78 -1.44 58.28 2.83
CA LEU A 78 -2.74 58.77 2.38
C LEU A 78 -3.90 57.95 2.98
N VAL A 79 -3.72 56.65 3.14
CA VAL A 79 -4.74 55.73 3.67
C VAL A 79 -4.79 55.84 5.19
N GLU A 80 -3.64 56.02 5.83
CA GLU A 80 -3.53 56.36 7.26
C GLU A 80 -4.30 57.66 7.58
N ALA A 81 -4.09 58.71 6.78
CA ALA A 81 -4.80 59.98 6.95
C ALA A 81 -6.32 59.83 6.73
N GLN A 82 -6.74 58.95 5.81
CA GLN A 82 -8.15 58.64 5.58
C GLN A 82 -8.77 57.86 6.74
N ALA A 83 -8.07 56.86 7.27
CA ALA A 83 -8.52 56.05 8.41
C ALA A 83 -8.72 56.90 9.69
N ILE A 84 -7.85 57.90 9.90
CA ILE A 84 -7.99 58.87 10.98
C ILE A 84 -9.23 59.76 10.74
N ARG A 85 -9.36 60.34 9.55
CA ARG A 85 -10.44 61.28 9.19
C ARG A 85 -11.83 60.64 9.24
N GLU A 86 -11.96 59.41 8.78
CA GLU A 86 -13.23 58.69 8.68
C GLU A 86 -13.57 57.89 9.95
N GLY A 87 -12.77 57.99 11.02
CA GLY A 87 -13.10 57.34 12.28
C GLY A 87 -13.04 55.80 12.23
N TRP A 88 -12.14 55.21 11.42
CA TRP A 88 -12.08 53.74 11.31
C TRP A 88 -11.72 53.07 12.63
N ASN A 89 -12.23 51.85 12.85
CA ASN A 89 -11.74 50.99 13.92
C ASN A 89 -10.42 50.32 13.53
N LEU A 90 -9.70 49.76 14.50
CA LEU A 90 -8.37 49.18 14.31
C LEU A 90 -8.38 48.00 13.33
N GLU A 91 -9.38 47.12 13.42
CA GLU A 91 -9.52 45.95 12.54
C GLU A 91 -9.69 46.34 11.05
N LYS A 92 -10.50 47.38 10.77
CA LYS A 92 -10.70 47.86 9.40
C LYS A 92 -9.41 48.49 8.83
N ALA A 93 -8.64 49.18 9.66
CA ALA A 93 -7.35 49.75 9.28
C ALA A 93 -6.32 48.66 8.92
N GLU A 94 -6.20 47.60 9.74
CA GLU A 94 -5.31 46.46 9.46
C GLU A 94 -5.69 45.72 8.18
N LEU A 95 -6.99 45.44 8.01
CA LEU A 95 -7.49 44.71 6.86
C LEU A 95 -7.26 45.47 5.55
N MET A 96 -7.38 46.81 5.57
CA MET A 96 -7.10 47.63 4.40
C MET A 96 -5.60 47.69 4.08
N LYS A 97 -4.72 47.76 5.10
CA LYS A 97 -3.27 47.66 4.91
C LYS A 97 -2.89 46.34 4.24
N ILE A 98 -3.45 45.22 4.70
CA ILE A 98 -3.20 43.90 4.12
C ILE A 98 -3.68 43.83 2.67
N ARG A 99 -4.86 44.38 2.34
CA ARG A 99 -5.39 44.36 0.96
C ARG A 99 -4.50 45.14 -0.01
N MET A 100 -4.01 46.31 0.38
CA MET A 100 -3.18 47.15 -0.47
C MET A 100 -1.71 46.68 -0.57
N MET A 101 -1.24 45.90 0.40
CA MET A 101 0.11 45.31 0.36
C MET A 101 0.20 43.96 -0.35
N ARG A 102 -0.93 43.35 -0.74
CA ARG A 102 -0.89 42.09 -1.50
C ARG A 102 -0.35 42.35 -2.91
N PRO A 103 0.70 41.64 -3.35
CA PRO A 103 1.14 41.70 -4.74
C PRO A 103 0.04 41.13 -5.65
N GLU A 104 -0.37 41.89 -6.66
CA GLU A 104 -1.22 41.39 -7.75
C GLU A 104 -0.40 40.41 -8.59
N VAL A 105 -0.57 39.12 -8.33
CA VAL A 105 -0.05 38.08 -9.21
C VAL A 105 -0.97 38.02 -10.43
N PRO A 106 -0.46 38.14 -11.67
CA PRO A 106 -1.29 38.00 -12.86
C PRO A 106 -2.02 36.65 -12.81
N ALA A 107 -3.34 36.66 -13.02
CA ALA A 107 -4.13 35.45 -13.10
C ALA A 107 -3.70 34.64 -14.34
N ILE A 108 -2.81 33.67 -14.17
CA ILE A 108 -2.42 32.73 -15.22
C ILE A 108 -3.63 31.84 -15.49
N HIS A 109 -4.39 32.17 -16.53
CA HIS A 109 -5.36 31.24 -17.10
C HIS A 109 -4.57 30.21 -17.91
N VAL A 110 -4.34 29.02 -17.34
CA VAL A 110 -3.87 27.87 -18.12
C VAL A 110 -5.00 27.50 -19.08
N PRO A 111 -4.80 27.54 -20.40
CA PRO A 111 -5.85 27.08 -21.31
C PRO A 111 -6.16 25.62 -21.00
N GLN A 112 -7.44 25.31 -20.73
CA GLN A 112 -7.91 23.99 -20.29
C GLN A 112 -7.73 22.86 -21.35
N ASN A 113 -7.03 23.14 -22.45
CA ASN A 113 -6.86 22.24 -23.59
C ASN A 113 -5.37 22.01 -23.97
N THR A 114 -4.44 22.29 -23.06
CA THR A 114 -3.01 21.99 -23.28
C THR A 114 -2.77 20.49 -23.21
N ILE A 115 -2.05 19.94 -24.19
CA ILE A 115 -1.51 18.59 -24.06
C ILE A 115 -0.44 18.62 -22.97
N ASN A 116 -0.65 17.82 -21.94
CA ASN A 116 0.35 17.54 -20.93
C ASN A 116 0.70 16.04 -20.97
N ALA A 117 1.70 15.63 -20.19
CA ALA A 117 2.09 14.22 -20.11
C ALA A 117 0.90 13.31 -19.75
N HIS A 118 0.04 13.72 -18.81
CA HIS A 118 -1.13 12.95 -18.39
C HIS A 118 -2.19 12.74 -19.48
N VAL A 119 -2.40 13.72 -20.37
CA VAL A 119 -3.29 13.57 -21.53
C VAL A 119 -2.73 12.55 -22.52
N LEU A 120 -1.41 12.54 -22.74
CA LEU A 120 -0.77 11.55 -23.60
C LEU A 120 -0.77 10.16 -22.97
N GLU A 121 -0.53 10.05 -21.66
CA GLU A 121 -0.70 8.80 -20.90
C GLU A 121 -2.14 8.26 -21.04
N ALA A 122 -3.14 9.12 -20.83
CA ALA A 122 -4.55 8.77 -21.00
C ALA A 122 -4.84 8.25 -22.42
N ALA A 123 -4.34 8.96 -23.43
CA ALA A 123 -4.48 8.57 -24.82
C ALA A 123 -3.84 7.19 -25.09
N CYS A 124 -2.64 6.94 -24.55
CA CYS A 124 -1.99 5.63 -24.64
C CYS A 124 -2.81 4.53 -23.98
N TYR A 125 -3.36 4.76 -22.77
CA TYR A 125 -4.17 3.75 -22.08
C TYR A 125 -5.46 3.40 -22.83
N VAL A 126 -6.15 4.40 -23.37
CA VAL A 126 -7.36 4.19 -24.19
C VAL A 126 -7.02 3.44 -25.47
N SER A 127 -5.95 3.84 -26.16
CA SER A 127 -5.55 3.23 -27.44
C SER A 127 -5.06 1.79 -27.27
N ALA A 128 -4.41 1.50 -26.13
CA ALA A 128 -3.91 0.19 -25.80
C ALA A 128 -4.95 -0.73 -25.13
N GLY A 129 -6.17 -0.22 -24.88
CA GLY A 129 -7.27 -1.00 -24.33
C GLY A 129 -7.05 -1.44 -22.88
N LEU A 130 -6.44 -0.59 -22.04
CA LEU A 130 -6.30 -0.87 -20.62
C LEU A 130 -7.70 -0.97 -19.96
N MET A 131 -7.89 -1.97 -19.10
CA MET A 131 -9.13 -2.09 -18.33
C MET A 131 -9.22 -0.99 -17.25
N ASN A 132 -10.42 -0.47 -17.00
CA ASN A 132 -10.69 0.53 -15.95
C ASN A 132 -9.79 1.79 -16.00
N VAL A 133 -9.59 2.37 -17.20
CA VAL A 133 -8.76 3.57 -17.38
C VAL A 133 -9.14 4.73 -16.45
N GLU A 134 -10.43 4.87 -16.16
CA GLU A 134 -11.00 5.90 -15.28
C GLU A 134 -10.47 5.83 -13.83
N GLU A 135 -10.06 4.65 -13.34
CA GLU A 135 -9.47 4.49 -12.01
C GLU A 135 -7.99 4.94 -11.95
N HIS A 136 -7.37 5.12 -13.11
CA HIS A 136 -5.92 5.32 -13.22
C HIS A 136 -5.52 6.70 -13.71
N VAL A 137 -6.48 7.47 -14.24
CA VAL A 137 -6.22 8.76 -14.88
C VAL A 137 -7.25 9.79 -14.41
N GLN A 138 -6.83 11.05 -14.36
CA GLN A 138 -7.74 12.17 -14.10
C GLN A 138 -8.79 12.28 -15.22
N GLU A 139 -10.06 12.44 -14.83
CA GLU A 139 -11.18 12.56 -15.76
C GLU A 139 -10.97 13.65 -16.81
N GLN A 140 -10.42 14.80 -16.40
CA GLN A 140 -10.09 15.90 -17.32
C GLN A 140 -9.07 15.48 -18.40
N SER A 141 -8.03 14.75 -18.03
CA SER A 141 -7.02 14.26 -18.98
C SER A 141 -7.61 13.24 -19.95
N LEU A 142 -8.50 12.39 -19.46
CA LEU A 142 -9.21 11.40 -20.26
C LEU A 142 -10.16 12.06 -21.27
N GLU A 143 -10.91 13.10 -20.86
CA GLU A 143 -11.82 13.82 -21.75
C GLU A 143 -11.08 14.56 -22.87
N ILE A 144 -9.97 15.23 -22.53
CA ILE A 144 -9.11 15.92 -23.50
C ILE A 144 -8.51 14.90 -24.48
N ALA A 145 -8.02 13.76 -23.97
CA ALA A 145 -7.48 12.68 -24.79
C ALA A 145 -8.53 12.10 -25.74
N ALA A 146 -9.74 11.81 -25.26
CA ALA A 146 -10.84 11.28 -26.07
C ALA A 146 -11.29 12.27 -27.16
N ARG A 147 -11.30 13.57 -26.85
CA ARG A 147 -11.66 14.62 -27.81
C ARG A 147 -10.62 14.77 -28.91
N LYS A 148 -9.33 14.69 -28.55
CA LYS A 148 -8.21 14.94 -29.45
C LYS A 148 -7.80 13.70 -30.25
N PHE A 149 -7.80 12.53 -29.64
CA PHE A 149 -7.35 11.25 -30.23
C PHE A 149 -8.52 10.28 -30.42
N LYS A 150 -9.52 10.68 -31.22
CA LYS A 150 -10.78 9.92 -31.41
C LYS A 150 -10.59 8.49 -31.98
N GLY A 151 -9.48 8.23 -32.68
CA GLY A 151 -9.14 6.93 -33.26
C GLY A 151 -8.08 6.15 -32.47
N GLY A 152 -7.71 6.63 -31.28
CA GLY A 152 -6.48 6.22 -30.60
C GLY A 152 -5.25 6.97 -31.14
N ILE A 153 -4.21 7.04 -30.32
CA ILE A 153 -2.92 7.64 -30.64
C ILE A 153 -1.98 6.55 -31.17
N GLY A 154 -1.30 6.81 -32.29
CA GLY A 154 -0.19 5.97 -32.76
C GLY A 154 1.10 6.25 -31.97
N LEU A 155 2.09 5.36 -32.06
CA LEU A 155 3.42 5.60 -31.51
C LEU A 155 4.15 6.75 -32.21
N GLN A 156 4.02 6.87 -33.52
CA GLN A 156 4.59 7.98 -34.30
C GLN A 156 3.94 9.31 -33.96
N GLU A 157 2.61 9.31 -33.78
CA GLU A 157 1.86 10.48 -33.35
C GLU A 157 2.22 10.89 -31.92
N LEU A 158 2.34 9.93 -31.01
CA LEU A 158 2.83 10.15 -29.65
C LEU A 158 4.24 10.76 -29.64
N LEU A 159 5.16 10.20 -30.43
CA LEU A 159 6.53 10.71 -30.55
C LEU A 159 6.58 12.11 -31.19
N LEU A 160 5.70 12.41 -32.15
CA LEU A 160 5.61 13.74 -32.75
C LEU A 160 5.04 14.77 -31.78
N GLU A 161 3.99 14.45 -31.04
CA GLU A 161 3.42 15.35 -30.03
C GLU A 161 4.43 15.63 -28.90
N ALA A 162 5.18 14.61 -28.48
CA ALA A 162 6.29 14.80 -27.54
C ALA A 162 7.43 15.63 -28.15
N ALA A 163 7.82 15.37 -29.41
CA ALA A 163 8.86 16.13 -30.09
C ALA A 163 8.45 17.61 -30.29
N TRP A 164 7.19 17.89 -30.65
CA TRP A 164 6.65 19.25 -30.77
C TRP A 164 6.65 19.98 -29.43
N ALA A 165 6.28 19.28 -28.35
CA ALA A 165 6.38 19.82 -26.99
C ALA A 165 7.84 20.17 -26.62
N ASN A 166 8.82 19.47 -27.20
CA ASN A 166 10.25 19.70 -27.02
C ASN A 166 10.90 20.61 -28.09
N GLY A 167 10.08 21.34 -28.87
CA GLY A 167 10.55 22.36 -29.81
C GLY A 167 10.95 21.85 -31.20
N TYR A 168 10.58 20.62 -31.56
CA TYR A 168 10.73 20.13 -32.94
C TYR A 168 9.77 20.86 -33.88
N THR A 169 10.23 21.22 -35.08
CA THR A 169 9.44 21.98 -36.06
C THR A 169 8.96 21.15 -37.25
N GLY A 170 9.41 19.90 -37.38
CA GLY A 170 9.01 19.03 -38.48
C GLY A 170 7.57 18.54 -38.32
N ARG A 171 6.83 18.43 -39.44
CA ARG A 171 5.40 18.04 -39.44
C ARG A 171 5.16 16.57 -39.78
N THR A 172 6.21 15.79 -40.00
CA THR A 172 6.09 14.42 -40.50
C THR A 172 7.18 13.55 -39.87
N PHE A 173 6.87 12.27 -39.65
CA PHE A 173 7.82 11.28 -39.11
C PHE A 173 8.91 10.83 -40.12
N ARG A 174 9.09 11.53 -41.25
CA ARG A 174 10.09 11.18 -42.27
C ARG A 174 11.51 11.23 -41.71
N ASP A 175 11.81 12.25 -40.90
CA ASP A 175 13.10 12.41 -40.22
C ASP A 175 13.07 11.73 -38.84
N HIS A 176 12.78 10.42 -38.83
CA HIS A 176 12.57 9.63 -37.61
C HIS A 176 13.71 9.76 -36.58
N ARG A 177 14.95 10.02 -37.03
CA ARG A 177 16.11 10.22 -36.15
C ARG A 177 16.05 11.53 -35.38
N ASP A 178 15.62 12.60 -36.03
CA ASP A 178 15.53 13.91 -35.39
C ASP A 178 14.29 14.01 -34.51
N VAL A 179 13.18 13.37 -34.92
CA VAL A 179 11.99 13.20 -34.06
C VAL A 179 12.35 12.42 -32.80
N MET A 180 13.02 11.26 -32.90
CA MET A 180 13.44 10.50 -31.72
C MET A 180 14.42 11.29 -30.85
N ARG A 181 15.37 12.01 -31.44
CA ARG A 181 16.30 12.86 -30.69
C ARG A 181 15.57 13.98 -29.96
N ALA A 182 14.55 14.59 -30.55
CA ALA A 182 13.77 15.65 -29.91
C ALA A 182 12.80 15.09 -28.86
N ALA A 183 12.18 13.93 -29.11
CA ALA A 183 11.26 13.29 -28.17
C ALA A 183 11.98 12.76 -26.92
N PHE A 184 13.08 12.02 -27.08
CA PHE A 184 13.84 11.39 -25.98
C PHE A 184 15.02 12.24 -25.48
N GLY A 185 15.35 13.33 -26.17
CA GLY A 185 16.50 14.15 -25.80
C GLY A 185 16.16 15.10 -24.67
N ASN A 186 16.80 14.91 -23.52
CA ASN A 186 16.95 15.97 -22.52
C ASN A 186 17.77 17.10 -23.12
N ARG A 187 17.14 18.05 -23.81
CA ARG A 187 17.83 19.28 -24.22
C ARG A 187 18.09 20.10 -22.95
N VAL A 188 19.33 20.00 -22.47
CA VAL A 188 19.91 20.82 -21.38
C VAL A 188 20.09 22.30 -21.79
N GLU A 189 19.68 22.69 -23.00
CA GLU A 189 19.79 24.08 -23.43
C GLU A 189 18.61 24.91 -22.94
N ALA A 190 18.87 25.64 -21.86
CA ALA A 190 18.11 26.69 -21.22
C ALA A 190 17.26 27.56 -22.17
N SER A 191 16.07 27.09 -22.54
CA SER A 191 14.91 27.91 -22.88
C SER A 191 13.70 27.00 -23.01
N SER A 192 12.74 27.17 -22.09
CA SER A 192 11.49 26.42 -21.93
C SER A 192 11.60 25.09 -21.19
N VAL A 193 10.86 25.00 -20.09
CA VAL A 193 10.57 23.79 -19.33
C VAL A 193 9.85 22.84 -20.29
N SER A 194 10.53 21.83 -20.82
CA SER A 194 9.88 20.74 -21.57
C SER A 194 8.92 20.02 -20.63
N ASN A 195 7.61 20.19 -20.82
CA ASN A 195 6.56 19.67 -19.93
C ASN A 195 6.17 18.20 -20.22
N VAL A 196 6.79 17.55 -21.21
CA VAL A 196 6.41 16.20 -21.67
C VAL A 196 7.66 15.33 -21.80
N ASP A 197 7.92 14.52 -20.78
CA ASP A 197 8.95 13.47 -20.82
C ASP A 197 8.36 12.17 -21.37
N ILE A 198 8.65 11.86 -22.63
CA ILE A 198 8.19 10.62 -23.27
C ILE A 198 8.74 9.37 -22.57
N GLY A 199 9.94 9.45 -21.99
CA GLY A 199 10.55 8.36 -21.24
C GLY A 199 9.70 8.02 -20.02
N GLY A 200 9.34 9.04 -19.23
CA GLY A 200 8.41 8.93 -18.10
C GLY A 200 7.04 8.40 -18.50
N ILE A 201 6.44 8.90 -19.59
CA ILE A 201 5.14 8.44 -20.10
C ILE A 201 5.20 6.96 -20.48
N LEU A 202 6.18 6.56 -21.28
CA LEU A 202 6.33 5.17 -21.70
C LEU A 202 6.63 4.24 -20.53
N ALA A 203 7.40 4.69 -19.53
CA ALA A 203 7.65 3.94 -18.31
C ALA A 203 6.36 3.76 -17.48
N ASN A 204 5.56 4.82 -17.31
CA ASN A 204 4.27 4.75 -16.60
C ASN A 204 3.28 3.84 -17.32
N VAL A 205 3.22 3.93 -18.65
CA VAL A 205 2.39 3.04 -19.47
C VAL A 205 2.85 1.59 -19.34
N ALA A 206 4.16 1.34 -19.47
CA ALA A 206 4.75 0.01 -19.32
C ALA A 206 4.49 -0.59 -17.92
N ASN A 207 4.65 0.20 -16.86
CA ASN A 207 4.38 -0.23 -15.48
C ASN A 207 2.92 -0.70 -15.31
N LYS A 208 1.93 0.02 -15.86
CA LYS A 208 0.53 -0.37 -15.77
C LYS A 208 0.24 -1.68 -16.51
N PHE A 209 0.71 -1.82 -17.75
CA PHE A 209 0.54 -3.05 -18.51
C PHE A 209 1.28 -4.24 -17.90
N LEU A 210 2.45 -4.00 -17.29
CA LEU A 210 3.17 -5.00 -16.51
C LEU A 210 2.33 -5.46 -15.31
N LEU A 211 1.78 -4.54 -14.52
CA LEU A 211 0.96 -4.90 -13.36
C LEU A 211 -0.31 -5.65 -13.77
N GLU A 212 -0.97 -5.22 -14.84
CA GLU A 212 -2.13 -5.93 -15.41
C GLU A 212 -1.74 -7.37 -15.77
N GLY A 213 -0.64 -7.55 -16.52
CA GLY A 213 -0.10 -8.86 -16.88
C GLY A 213 0.19 -9.74 -15.66
N PHE A 214 0.81 -9.16 -14.63
CA PHE A 214 1.14 -9.83 -13.36
C PHE A 214 -0.10 -10.32 -12.62
N PHE A 215 -1.17 -9.52 -12.58
CA PHE A 215 -2.41 -9.88 -11.90
C PHE A 215 -3.31 -10.83 -12.69
N THR A 216 -3.03 -11.09 -13.98
CA THR A 216 -3.78 -12.11 -14.75
C THR A 216 -3.49 -13.55 -14.33
N VAL A 217 -2.43 -13.77 -13.57
CA VAL A 217 -1.99 -15.12 -13.14
C VAL A 217 -2.70 -15.51 -11.85
N GLU A 218 -2.92 -16.81 -11.64
CA GLU A 218 -3.43 -17.35 -10.37
C GLU A 218 -2.55 -16.90 -9.19
N ARG A 219 -3.17 -16.49 -8.08
CA ARG A 219 -2.49 -16.03 -6.87
C ARG A 219 -2.91 -16.79 -5.61
N THR A 220 -3.42 -18.01 -5.75
CA THR A 220 -3.82 -18.87 -4.61
C THR A 220 -2.70 -19.04 -3.59
N TRP A 221 -1.44 -19.05 -4.03
CA TRP A 221 -0.25 -19.08 -3.16
C TRP A 221 -0.30 -17.99 -2.07
N ARG A 222 -0.77 -16.78 -2.40
CA ARG A 222 -0.82 -15.64 -1.48
C ARG A 222 -1.76 -15.89 -0.30
N ASN A 223 -2.80 -16.70 -0.50
CA ASN A 223 -3.81 -16.94 0.51
C ASN A 223 -3.38 -18.01 1.53
N ILE A 224 -2.29 -18.73 1.26
CA ILE A 224 -1.85 -19.89 2.06
C ILE A 224 -0.43 -19.74 2.61
N CYS A 225 0.23 -18.61 2.34
CA CYS A 225 1.60 -18.36 2.76
C CYS A 225 1.71 -17.09 3.61
N ALA A 226 2.71 -17.04 4.49
CA ALA A 226 3.12 -15.78 5.08
C ALA A 226 3.96 -14.99 4.09
N ILE A 227 3.81 -13.67 4.11
CA ILE A 227 4.67 -12.76 3.35
C ILE A 227 5.66 -12.14 4.32
N ARG A 228 6.95 -12.22 3.97
CA ARG A 228 8.03 -11.59 4.72
C ARG A 228 8.75 -10.57 3.86
N ASN A 229 9.07 -9.44 4.47
CA ASN A 229 10.00 -8.47 3.92
C ASN A 229 11.44 -8.85 4.29
N VAL A 230 12.34 -8.86 3.31
CA VAL A 230 13.79 -9.01 3.52
C VAL A 230 14.53 -7.79 2.97
N VAL A 231 15.56 -7.33 3.67
CA VAL A 231 16.31 -6.12 3.28
C VAL A 231 17.52 -6.41 2.39
N ASP A 232 18.02 -7.63 2.41
CA ASP A 232 19.16 -8.07 1.60
C ASP A 232 18.95 -9.51 1.07
N PHE A 233 19.88 -9.96 0.23
CA PHE A 233 19.87 -11.31 -0.36
C PHE A 233 20.52 -12.37 0.54
N LYS A 234 20.77 -12.08 1.82
CA LYS A 234 21.33 -13.09 2.72
C LYS A 234 20.22 -14.04 3.15
N THR A 235 20.63 -15.25 3.53
CA THR A 235 19.71 -16.19 4.16
C THR A 235 19.24 -15.62 5.48
N VAL A 236 17.93 -15.44 5.59
CA VAL A 236 17.26 -15.03 6.82
C VAL A 236 16.86 -16.29 7.57
N THR A 237 17.21 -16.34 8.85
CA THR A 237 16.84 -17.43 9.75
C THR A 237 15.77 -16.96 10.71
N SER A 238 14.62 -17.62 10.71
CA SER A 238 13.60 -17.50 11.76
C SER A 238 13.87 -18.52 12.83
N TYR A 239 13.68 -18.10 14.08
CA TYR A 239 13.75 -19.00 15.21
C TYR A 239 12.36 -19.12 15.83
N ARG A 240 11.95 -20.35 16.06
CA ARG A 240 10.87 -20.66 16.99
C ARG A 240 11.52 -21.05 18.31
N LEU A 241 11.23 -20.28 19.35
CA LEU A 241 11.62 -20.62 20.71
C LEU A 241 10.77 -21.80 21.15
N ILE A 242 11.39 -22.85 21.66
CA ILE A 242 10.75 -24.08 22.10
C ILE A 242 11.28 -24.39 23.50
N GLY A 243 10.43 -24.73 24.45
CA GLY A 243 10.89 -24.98 25.80
C GLY A 243 9.81 -25.51 26.71
N LYS A 244 10.25 -26.22 27.75
CA LYS A 244 9.40 -26.63 28.87
C LYS A 244 9.05 -25.41 29.72
N ASP A 245 8.17 -24.57 29.21
CA ASP A 245 7.74 -23.31 29.83
C ASP A 245 6.59 -23.52 30.82
N GLN A 246 6.43 -24.74 31.36
CA GLN A 246 5.41 -25.04 32.34
C GLN A 246 5.90 -24.73 33.75
N TYR A 247 5.11 -23.95 34.48
CA TYR A 247 5.34 -23.72 35.89
C TYR A 247 5.28 -25.03 36.67
N GLU A 248 6.31 -25.28 37.47
CA GLU A 248 6.29 -26.35 38.45
C GLU A 248 5.73 -25.82 39.78
N LEU A 249 5.01 -26.68 40.50
CA LEU A 249 4.50 -26.34 41.82
C LEU A 249 5.68 -26.10 42.77
N VAL A 250 5.83 -24.87 43.22
CA VAL A 250 6.82 -24.51 44.24
C VAL A 250 6.26 -24.90 45.61
N ALA A 251 6.92 -25.84 46.29
CA ALA A 251 6.55 -26.18 47.67
C ALA A 251 6.76 -24.97 48.59
N PRO A 252 6.01 -24.84 49.71
CA PRO A 252 6.25 -23.77 50.67
C PRO A 252 7.71 -23.78 51.17
N GLY A 253 8.49 -22.74 50.81
CA GLY A 253 9.92 -22.63 51.10
C GLY A 253 10.87 -23.25 50.07
N GLY A 254 10.37 -23.75 48.95
CA GLY A 254 11.17 -24.28 47.84
C GLY A 254 11.67 -23.21 46.87
N GLU A 255 12.72 -23.54 46.11
CA GLU A 255 13.28 -22.69 45.06
C GLU A 255 12.56 -22.88 43.72
N ILE A 256 12.44 -21.79 42.94
CA ILE A 256 11.89 -21.80 41.59
C ILE A 256 12.91 -22.42 40.64
N LYS A 257 12.51 -23.44 39.87
CA LYS A 257 13.40 -24.06 38.88
C LYS A 257 13.53 -23.19 37.63
N HIS A 258 14.75 -23.13 37.10
CA HIS A 258 15.01 -22.48 35.81
C HIS A 258 14.44 -23.32 34.66
N GLY A 259 13.68 -22.67 33.77
CA GLY A 259 13.28 -23.26 32.49
C GLY A 259 14.48 -23.38 31.55
N ASN A 260 14.43 -24.34 30.63
CA ASN A 260 15.39 -24.48 29.54
C ASN A 260 14.70 -24.14 28.22
N LEU A 261 15.31 -23.23 27.45
CA LEU A 261 14.83 -22.76 26.17
C LEU A 261 15.73 -23.31 25.06
N GLY A 262 15.15 -24.06 24.14
CA GLY A 262 15.73 -24.45 22.86
C GLY A 262 15.18 -23.62 21.71
N ASN A 263 15.76 -23.77 20.51
CA ASN A 263 15.33 -23.08 19.30
C ASN A 263 15.26 -24.05 18.12
N GLU A 264 14.15 -24.03 17.38
CA GLU A 264 14.09 -24.55 16.00
C GLU A 264 14.32 -23.41 15.02
N SER A 265 15.07 -23.66 13.94
CA SER A 265 15.42 -22.63 12.97
C SER A 265 14.91 -22.96 11.56
N PHE A 266 14.28 -22.00 10.91
CA PHE A 266 13.83 -22.07 9.52
C PHE A 266 14.54 -21.02 8.69
N THR A 267 14.89 -21.33 7.45
CA THR A 267 15.67 -20.42 6.59
C THR A 267 14.92 -20.05 5.33
N ASN A 268 15.01 -18.79 4.91
CA ASN A 268 14.50 -18.31 3.64
C ASN A 268 15.52 -17.35 3.00
N LYS A 269 15.49 -17.20 1.68
CA LYS A 269 16.41 -16.34 0.93
C LYS A 269 15.73 -15.83 -0.33
N ALA A 270 15.74 -14.52 -0.55
CA ALA A 270 15.32 -13.95 -1.82
C ALA A 270 16.42 -14.11 -2.89
N ASP A 271 16.01 -14.32 -4.14
CA ASP A 271 16.88 -14.31 -5.31
C ASP A 271 16.24 -13.46 -6.42
N THR A 272 17.07 -12.94 -7.33
CA THR A 272 16.61 -12.12 -8.45
C THR A 272 16.23 -12.96 -9.65
N TYR A 273 14.99 -12.82 -10.11
CA TYR A 273 14.51 -13.39 -11.36
C TYR A 273 14.26 -12.28 -12.38
N GLY A 274 15.02 -12.28 -13.48
CA GLY A 274 14.95 -11.26 -14.52
C GLY A 274 14.72 -11.84 -15.91
N LEU A 275 14.06 -11.08 -16.77
CA LEU A 275 13.90 -11.34 -18.19
C LEU A 275 14.03 -10.03 -18.98
N MET A 276 14.74 -10.08 -20.10
CA MET A 276 14.87 -8.94 -21.01
C MET A 276 14.16 -9.27 -22.33
N LEU A 277 13.31 -8.35 -22.78
CA LEU A 277 12.63 -8.43 -24.08
C LEU A 277 12.89 -7.14 -24.86
N GLY A 278 13.16 -7.28 -26.16
CA GLY A 278 13.39 -6.15 -27.06
C GLY A 278 12.18 -5.86 -27.94
N VAL A 279 12.01 -4.59 -28.29
CA VAL A 279 11.15 -4.11 -29.37
C VAL A 279 12.06 -3.72 -30.53
N ASP A 280 11.82 -4.28 -31.73
CA ASP A 280 12.66 -4.05 -32.90
C ASP A 280 12.39 -2.68 -33.53
N ARG A 281 13.39 -2.10 -34.19
CA ARG A 281 13.22 -0.85 -34.96
C ARG A 281 12.04 -0.87 -35.94
N ARG A 282 11.72 -2.02 -36.53
CA ARG A 282 10.60 -2.16 -37.47
C ARG A 282 9.26 -1.88 -36.81
N ASP A 283 9.07 -2.26 -35.55
CA ASP A 283 7.83 -2.01 -34.82
C ASP A 283 7.61 -0.50 -34.61
N PHE A 284 8.70 0.26 -34.38
CA PHE A 284 8.65 1.73 -34.36
C PHE A 284 8.30 2.34 -35.72
N ILE A 285 8.83 1.78 -36.81
CA ILE A 285 8.58 2.27 -38.18
C ILE A 285 7.14 1.94 -38.64
N ASN A 286 6.62 0.80 -38.23
CA ASN A 286 5.27 0.34 -38.59
C ASN A 286 4.18 0.94 -37.69
N ASP A 287 4.55 1.84 -36.77
CA ASP A 287 3.63 2.50 -35.84
C ASP A 287 2.87 1.52 -34.92
N ASP A 288 3.52 0.41 -34.53
CA ASP A 288 2.89 -0.62 -33.70
C ASP A 288 2.98 -0.25 -32.21
N LEU A 289 1.99 0.53 -31.74
CA LEU A 289 1.83 0.81 -30.31
C LEU A 289 1.57 -0.47 -29.49
N GLY A 290 1.02 -1.51 -30.11
CA GLY A 290 0.76 -2.81 -29.49
C GLY A 290 2.05 -3.52 -29.06
N ALA A 291 3.15 -3.33 -29.77
CA ALA A 291 4.45 -3.90 -29.39
C ALA A 291 4.96 -3.34 -28.05
N ILE A 292 4.74 -2.03 -27.81
CA ILE A 292 5.16 -1.34 -26.58
C ILE A 292 4.32 -1.74 -25.37
N THR A 293 3.08 -2.19 -25.56
CA THR A 293 2.16 -2.57 -24.47
C THR A 293 2.18 -4.08 -24.22
N THR A 294 2.37 -4.88 -25.28
CA THR A 294 2.42 -6.34 -25.21
C THR A 294 3.67 -6.83 -24.47
N VAL A 295 4.83 -6.20 -24.69
CA VAL A 295 6.09 -6.61 -24.06
C VAL A 295 6.04 -6.46 -22.53
N PRO A 296 5.68 -5.29 -21.94
CA PRO A 296 5.51 -5.15 -20.51
C PRO A 296 4.47 -6.12 -19.93
N ARG A 297 3.34 -6.32 -20.61
CA ARG A 297 2.30 -7.27 -20.17
C ARG A 297 2.82 -8.71 -20.11
N LYS A 298 3.63 -9.12 -21.10
CA LYS A 298 4.31 -10.42 -21.10
C LYS A 298 5.35 -10.55 -19.99
N LEU A 299 6.15 -9.50 -19.73
CA LEU A 299 7.10 -9.47 -18.62
C LEU A 299 6.40 -9.62 -17.27
N GLY A 300 5.33 -8.86 -17.04
CA GLY A 300 4.53 -8.93 -15.83
C GLY A 300 3.89 -10.31 -15.62
N ARG A 301 3.23 -10.84 -16.65
CA ARG A 301 2.69 -12.21 -16.61
C ARG A 301 3.78 -13.25 -16.36
N GLY A 302 4.93 -13.11 -17.01
CA GLY A 302 6.08 -14.00 -16.83
C GLY A 302 6.58 -14.03 -15.39
N SER A 303 6.65 -12.86 -14.74
CA SER A 303 6.98 -12.77 -13.32
C SER A 303 5.96 -13.50 -12.43
N GLY A 304 4.66 -13.30 -12.67
CA GLY A 304 3.60 -13.99 -11.91
C GLY A 304 3.62 -15.51 -12.11
N LEU A 305 3.91 -15.97 -13.32
CA LEU A 305 4.13 -17.40 -13.59
C LEU A 305 5.36 -17.94 -12.86
N LYS A 306 6.46 -17.18 -12.83
CA LYS A 306 7.69 -17.60 -12.16
C LYS A 306 7.52 -17.72 -10.64
N ILE A 307 6.76 -16.81 -10.00
CA ILE A 307 6.41 -16.96 -8.57
C ILE A 307 5.65 -18.27 -8.35
N ASN A 308 4.62 -18.54 -9.16
CA ASN A 308 3.87 -19.78 -9.04
C ASN A 308 4.76 -21.00 -9.26
N ASP A 309 5.64 -20.98 -10.26
CA ASP A 309 6.54 -22.09 -10.53
C ASP A 309 7.43 -22.39 -9.32
N ILE A 310 8.09 -21.38 -8.76
CA ILE A 310 8.97 -21.56 -7.60
C ILE A 310 8.16 -21.96 -6.37
N PHE A 311 7.03 -21.31 -6.12
CA PHE A 311 6.17 -21.57 -4.97
C PHE A 311 5.66 -23.02 -4.98
N TRP A 312 5.01 -23.43 -6.06
CA TRP A 312 4.40 -24.75 -6.15
C TRP A 312 5.42 -25.87 -6.28
N THR A 313 6.57 -25.62 -6.91
CA THR A 313 7.70 -26.56 -6.90
C THR A 313 8.21 -26.78 -5.47
N THR A 314 8.36 -25.70 -4.70
CA THR A 314 8.80 -25.79 -3.29
C THR A 314 7.76 -26.46 -2.42
N PHE A 315 6.49 -26.05 -2.56
CA PHE A 315 5.38 -26.61 -1.79
C PHE A 315 5.16 -28.09 -2.09
N MET A 316 5.29 -28.55 -3.35
CA MET A 316 5.08 -29.96 -3.71
C MET A 316 6.30 -30.85 -3.46
N ASN A 317 7.50 -30.27 -3.36
CA ASN A 317 8.70 -30.98 -2.90
C ASN A 317 8.68 -31.17 -1.37
N ASN A 318 7.64 -31.85 -0.89
CA ASN A 318 7.26 -31.91 0.52
C ASN A 318 7.33 -33.32 1.13
N SER A 319 8.01 -34.26 0.47
CA SER A 319 8.10 -35.65 0.95
C SER A 319 8.78 -35.78 2.32
N ALA A 320 9.73 -34.90 2.64
CA ALA A 320 10.36 -34.82 3.97
C ALA A 320 9.55 -33.96 4.96
N PHE A 321 8.64 -33.13 4.45
CA PHE A 321 7.83 -32.21 5.25
C PHE A 321 6.55 -32.90 5.74
N PHE A 322 5.82 -33.57 4.86
CA PHE A 322 4.64 -34.38 5.19
C PHE A 322 5.03 -35.85 5.34
N THR A 323 5.23 -36.27 6.57
CA THR A 323 5.64 -37.64 6.90
C THR A 323 4.85 -38.19 8.08
N ALA A 324 4.78 -39.52 8.18
CA ALA A 324 4.25 -40.17 9.37
C ALA A 324 5.07 -39.82 10.64
N GLY A 325 6.38 -39.58 10.50
CA GLY A 325 7.26 -39.16 11.60
C GLY A 325 6.90 -37.79 12.16
N ASN A 326 6.54 -36.84 11.29
CA ASN A 326 6.04 -35.52 11.68
C ASN A 326 4.56 -35.55 12.10
N LYS A 327 3.90 -36.72 12.04
CA LYS A 327 2.47 -36.93 12.33
C LYS A 327 1.52 -36.05 11.53
N ASN A 328 1.99 -35.48 10.42
CA ASN A 328 1.26 -34.54 9.58
C ASN A 328 0.88 -35.14 8.21
N PHE A 329 0.89 -36.47 8.10
CA PHE A 329 0.54 -37.19 6.89
C PHE A 329 -0.41 -38.35 7.21
N VAL A 330 -1.58 -38.34 6.57
CA VAL A 330 -2.56 -39.43 6.64
C VAL A 330 -2.66 -40.14 5.29
N SER A 331 -2.67 -41.47 5.31
CA SER A 331 -2.80 -42.35 4.14
C SER A 331 -3.79 -43.48 4.38
N GLY A 332 -4.26 -44.14 3.32
CA GLY A 332 -5.23 -45.24 3.36
C GLY A 332 -6.56 -44.90 2.68
N ALA A 333 -7.44 -45.89 2.55
CA ALA A 333 -8.75 -45.75 1.87
C ALA A 333 -9.71 -44.78 2.57
N ASP A 334 -9.48 -44.48 3.85
CA ASP A 334 -10.24 -43.53 4.66
C ASP A 334 -9.72 -42.09 4.54
N THR A 335 -8.88 -41.80 3.55
CA THR A 335 -8.29 -40.47 3.31
C THR A 335 -8.89 -39.73 2.12
N ALA A 336 -9.84 -40.35 1.42
CA ALA A 336 -10.68 -39.68 0.42
C ALA A 336 -11.29 -38.39 0.99
N LEU A 337 -11.47 -37.36 0.14
CA LEU A 337 -12.13 -36.12 0.58
C LEU A 337 -13.63 -36.36 0.76
N THR A 338 -14.00 -36.84 1.95
CA THR A 338 -15.36 -37.06 2.44
C THR A 338 -15.47 -36.47 3.85
N ILE A 339 -16.65 -36.55 4.46
CA ILE A 339 -16.84 -36.11 5.85
C ILE A 339 -15.93 -36.88 6.80
N ASP A 340 -15.86 -38.20 6.64
CA ASP A 340 -15.06 -39.06 7.50
C ASP A 340 -13.56 -38.81 7.29
N GLY A 341 -13.12 -38.69 6.03
CA GLY A 341 -11.73 -38.34 5.72
C GLY A 341 -11.33 -36.96 6.22
N LEU A 342 -12.23 -35.98 6.12
CA LEU A 342 -12.03 -34.62 6.64
C LEU A 342 -11.97 -34.62 8.17
N THR A 343 -12.86 -35.36 8.83
CA THR A 343 -12.85 -35.54 10.30
C THR A 343 -11.56 -36.21 10.75
N LYS A 344 -11.09 -37.24 10.03
CA LYS A 344 -9.82 -37.92 10.34
C LYS A 344 -8.63 -36.96 10.24
N ALA A 345 -8.57 -36.13 9.21
CA ALA A 345 -7.50 -35.15 9.08
C ALA A 345 -7.59 -34.03 10.12
N GLU A 346 -8.81 -33.60 10.49
CA GLU A 346 -9.04 -32.62 11.54
C GLU A 346 -8.55 -33.15 12.91
N VAL A 347 -8.91 -34.39 13.27
CA VAL A 347 -8.44 -35.04 14.50
C VAL A 347 -6.92 -35.17 14.49
N ALA A 348 -6.34 -35.64 13.38
CA ALA A 348 -4.89 -35.74 13.25
C ALA A 348 -4.20 -34.37 13.46
N TYR A 349 -4.85 -33.27 13.03
CA TYR A 349 -4.32 -31.92 13.19
C TYR A 349 -4.34 -31.50 14.66
N TYR A 350 -5.46 -31.74 15.37
CA TYR A 350 -5.55 -31.45 16.80
C TYR A 350 -4.59 -32.30 17.66
N ASP A 351 -4.23 -33.49 17.19
CA ASP A 351 -3.26 -34.38 17.84
C ASP A 351 -1.80 -33.98 17.57
N LEU A 352 -1.55 -32.96 16.74
CA LEU A 352 -0.20 -32.43 16.56
C LEU A 352 0.30 -31.80 17.87
N VAL A 353 1.52 -32.19 18.24
CA VAL A 353 2.18 -31.75 19.46
C VAL A 353 3.47 -31.01 19.16
N ASP A 354 3.80 -30.05 20.01
CA ASP A 354 5.12 -29.44 20.05
C ASP A 354 6.17 -30.42 20.61
N ALA A 355 7.45 -30.03 20.58
CA ALA A 355 8.56 -30.84 21.08
C ALA A 355 8.39 -31.28 22.55
N ASP A 356 7.65 -30.49 23.34
CA ASP A 356 7.32 -30.78 24.73
C ASP A 356 6.14 -31.74 24.93
N GLY A 357 5.59 -32.27 23.83
CA GLY A 357 4.45 -33.21 23.84
C GLY A 357 3.12 -32.54 24.18
N LYS A 358 3.04 -31.21 24.11
CA LYS A 358 1.81 -30.44 24.32
C LYS A 358 1.11 -30.16 23.00
N PRO A 359 -0.24 -30.18 22.94
CA PRO A 359 -0.96 -29.79 21.75
C PRO A 359 -0.59 -28.38 21.31
N ILE A 360 -0.47 -28.15 20.01
CA ILE A 360 -0.06 -26.86 19.43
C ILE A 360 -1.13 -25.78 19.66
N GLY A 361 -2.40 -26.18 19.74
CA GLY A 361 -3.52 -25.28 20.04
C GLY A 361 -3.96 -24.40 18.86
N THR A 362 -3.35 -24.52 17.69
CA THR A 362 -3.83 -23.89 16.44
C THR A 362 -4.96 -24.71 15.83
N MET A 363 -5.83 -24.06 15.06
CA MET A 363 -6.89 -24.73 14.31
C MET A 363 -6.59 -24.65 12.81
N PRO A 364 -6.93 -25.69 12.01
CA PRO A 364 -6.85 -25.58 10.56
C PRO A 364 -7.99 -24.67 10.07
N THR A 365 -7.67 -23.71 9.22
CA THR A 365 -8.64 -22.73 8.66
C THR A 365 -8.77 -22.83 7.15
N ILE A 366 -7.81 -23.47 6.47
CA ILE A 366 -7.74 -23.54 5.02
C ILE A 366 -7.78 -25.00 4.56
N LEU A 367 -8.71 -25.32 3.66
CA LEU A 367 -8.75 -26.58 2.93
C LEU A 367 -8.20 -26.35 1.52
N LEU A 368 -6.95 -26.77 1.28
CA LEU A 368 -6.28 -26.64 -0.02
C LEU A 368 -6.50 -27.90 -0.85
N VAL A 369 -7.07 -27.74 -2.04
CA VAL A 369 -7.46 -28.86 -2.92
C VAL A 369 -7.04 -28.66 -4.39
N PRO A 370 -6.76 -29.74 -5.13
CA PRO A 370 -6.62 -29.69 -6.58
C PRO A 370 -7.98 -29.43 -7.24
N THR A 371 -7.95 -29.02 -8.51
CA THR A 371 -9.16 -28.71 -9.31
C THR A 371 -10.18 -29.85 -9.35
N ALA A 372 -9.72 -31.11 -9.36
CA ALA A 372 -10.59 -32.29 -9.37
C ALA A 372 -11.47 -32.42 -8.10
N LEU A 373 -11.04 -31.83 -6.98
CA LEU A 373 -11.73 -31.90 -5.69
C LEU A 373 -12.46 -30.60 -5.33
N SER A 374 -12.41 -29.57 -6.18
CA SER A 374 -13.02 -28.26 -5.94
C SER A 374 -14.53 -28.33 -5.64
N ALA A 375 -15.27 -29.11 -6.42
CA ALA A 375 -16.72 -29.27 -6.25
C ALA A 375 -17.05 -29.91 -4.89
N ILE A 376 -16.34 -31.00 -4.56
CA ILE A 376 -16.53 -31.73 -3.30
C ILE A 376 -16.13 -30.85 -2.10
N GLY A 377 -14.97 -30.18 -2.16
CA GLY A 377 -14.54 -29.26 -1.11
C GLY A 377 -15.54 -28.13 -0.88
N THR A 378 -16.04 -27.51 -1.96
CA THR A 378 -17.06 -26.44 -1.87
C THR A 378 -18.36 -26.96 -1.27
N GLN A 379 -18.79 -28.17 -1.64
CA GLN A 379 -19.97 -28.80 -1.08
C GLN A 379 -19.81 -29.09 0.42
N LEU A 380 -18.67 -29.64 0.85
CA LEU A 380 -18.36 -29.91 2.25
C LEU A 380 -18.26 -28.62 3.09
N TYR A 381 -17.88 -27.50 2.50
CA TYR A 381 -17.83 -26.22 3.21
C TYR A 381 -19.20 -25.53 3.31
N LYS A 382 -19.99 -25.53 2.23
CA LYS A 382 -21.23 -24.73 2.13
C LYS A 382 -22.49 -25.48 2.55
N SER A 383 -22.53 -26.80 2.41
CA SER A 383 -23.75 -27.57 2.67
C SER A 383 -24.06 -27.56 4.17
N LEU A 384 -25.26 -27.14 4.55
CA LEU A 384 -25.72 -27.15 5.94
C LEU A 384 -26.21 -28.53 6.37
N GLU A 385 -26.72 -29.31 5.42
CA GLU A 385 -27.28 -30.64 5.61
C GLU A 385 -26.64 -31.63 4.67
N MET A 386 -26.58 -32.90 5.08
CA MET A 386 -26.15 -34.00 4.26
C MET A 386 -27.18 -35.11 4.33
N ARG A 387 -27.64 -35.53 3.15
CA ARG A 387 -28.62 -36.59 3.03
C ARG A 387 -27.91 -37.86 2.65
N ASP A 388 -27.65 -38.69 3.65
CA ASP A 388 -27.31 -40.09 3.42
C ASP A 388 -28.61 -40.86 3.17
N ASN A 389 -28.76 -41.44 1.98
CA ASN A 389 -29.94 -42.23 1.62
C ASN A 389 -29.78 -43.71 1.99
N THR A 390 -28.76 -44.04 2.79
CA THR A 390 -28.49 -45.38 3.27
C THR A 390 -29.32 -45.64 4.54
N ALA A 391 -30.03 -46.77 4.55
CA ALA A 391 -31.14 -47.06 5.48
C ALA A 391 -30.82 -47.14 6.99
N ASN A 392 -29.62 -46.76 7.47
CA ASN A 392 -29.19 -47.00 8.86
C ASN A 392 -28.42 -45.86 9.56
N ALA A 393 -28.32 -44.64 9.02
CA ALA A 393 -27.63 -43.55 9.72
C ALA A 393 -28.59 -42.76 10.65
N ARG A 394 -28.62 -43.10 11.95
CA ARG A 394 -29.14 -42.21 13.01
C ARG A 394 -28.09 -41.14 13.37
N MET A 395 -27.62 -40.40 12.36
CA MET A 395 -26.67 -39.30 12.55
C MET A 395 -27.41 -37.97 12.48
N PRO A 396 -26.94 -36.91 13.17
CA PRO A 396 -27.39 -35.56 12.89
C PRO A 396 -27.27 -35.27 11.39
N ILE A 397 -28.32 -34.73 10.76
CA ILE A 397 -28.34 -34.39 9.33
C ILE A 397 -27.39 -33.23 9.03
N ASN A 398 -27.03 -32.46 10.05
CA ASN A 398 -26.17 -31.29 9.92
C ASN A 398 -24.74 -31.68 9.54
N ASN A 399 -24.16 -30.91 8.63
CA ASN A 399 -22.77 -31.05 8.26
C ASN A 399 -21.85 -30.53 9.40
N PRO A 400 -21.00 -31.39 10.01
CA PRO A 400 -20.12 -30.97 11.09
C PRO A 400 -18.99 -30.03 10.65
N HIS A 401 -18.74 -29.94 9.34
CA HIS A 401 -17.65 -29.13 8.76
C HIS A 401 -18.15 -27.85 8.07
N ALA A 402 -19.45 -27.57 8.12
CA ALA A 402 -20.03 -26.38 7.53
C ALA A 402 -19.40 -25.11 8.12
N GLY A 403 -18.84 -24.25 7.27
CA GLY A 403 -18.25 -22.99 7.71
C GLY A 403 -16.88 -23.09 8.41
N LYS A 404 -16.32 -24.29 8.64
CA LYS A 404 -15.05 -24.43 9.37
C LYS A 404 -13.81 -24.02 8.55
N PHE A 405 -13.76 -24.39 7.26
CA PHE A 405 -12.56 -24.25 6.44
C PHE A 405 -12.81 -23.44 5.17
N ARG A 406 -12.00 -22.42 4.90
CA ARG A 406 -11.99 -21.75 3.60
C ARG A 406 -11.36 -22.66 2.55
N VAL A 407 -12.11 -22.96 1.49
CA VAL A 407 -11.64 -23.84 0.40
C VAL A 407 -10.80 -23.06 -0.59
N GLU A 408 -9.52 -23.38 -0.68
CA GLU A 408 -8.60 -22.84 -1.68
C GLU A 408 -8.32 -23.87 -2.77
N VAL A 409 -8.44 -23.45 -4.02
CA VAL A 409 -8.23 -24.32 -5.18
C VAL A 409 -7.01 -23.84 -5.94
N SER A 410 -6.09 -24.77 -6.24
CA SER A 410 -4.99 -24.49 -7.13
C SER A 410 -4.91 -25.46 -8.31
N ARG A 411 -4.62 -24.89 -9.48
CA ARG A 411 -4.41 -25.63 -10.74
C ARG A 411 -3.10 -26.41 -10.74
N TYR A 412 -2.14 -25.99 -9.93
CA TYR A 412 -0.79 -26.53 -9.90
C TYR A 412 -0.70 -27.89 -9.20
N LEU A 413 -1.53 -28.14 -8.19
CA LEU A 413 -1.54 -29.38 -7.41
C LEU A 413 -1.82 -30.64 -8.24
N GLY A 414 -2.65 -30.52 -9.28
CA GLY A 414 -2.99 -31.63 -10.17
C GLY A 414 -2.14 -31.71 -11.44
N ASN A 415 -1.22 -30.76 -11.65
CA ASN A 415 -0.48 -30.62 -12.91
C ASN A 415 0.77 -31.52 -12.94
N SER A 416 0.87 -32.41 -13.93
CA SER A 416 1.97 -33.36 -14.08
C SER A 416 3.35 -32.75 -14.35
N ASN A 417 3.42 -31.46 -14.68
CA ASN A 417 4.70 -30.76 -14.85
C ASN A 417 5.43 -30.51 -13.51
N TYR A 418 4.73 -30.65 -12.38
CA TYR A 418 5.32 -30.48 -11.06
C TYR A 418 5.48 -31.82 -10.37
N THR A 419 6.68 -32.10 -9.89
CA THR A 419 6.95 -33.33 -9.13
C THR A 419 6.16 -33.34 -7.83
N GLY A 420 5.53 -34.48 -7.50
CA GLY A 420 4.69 -34.62 -6.32
C GLY A 420 3.22 -34.24 -6.53
N ASN A 421 2.83 -33.95 -7.77
CA ASN A 421 1.44 -33.65 -8.13
C ASN A 421 0.49 -34.81 -7.81
N SER A 422 -0.73 -34.47 -7.43
CA SER A 422 -1.80 -35.43 -7.22
C SER A 422 -3.15 -34.76 -7.40
N THR A 423 -4.03 -35.42 -8.16
CA THR A 423 -5.44 -34.99 -8.32
C THR A 423 -6.33 -35.42 -7.15
N LYS A 424 -5.79 -36.26 -6.24
CA LYS A 424 -6.53 -36.82 -5.10
C LYS A 424 -6.04 -36.29 -3.75
N ALA A 425 -4.77 -35.93 -3.62
CA ALA A 425 -4.24 -35.44 -2.36
C ALA A 425 -4.80 -34.04 -2.05
N TRP A 426 -5.06 -33.78 -0.77
CA TRP A 426 -5.58 -32.53 -0.27
C TRP A 426 -4.94 -32.19 1.08
N TYR A 427 -5.03 -30.93 1.49
CA TYR A 427 -4.30 -30.42 2.65
C TYR A 427 -5.19 -29.58 3.56
N LEU A 428 -5.03 -29.74 4.86
CA LEU A 428 -5.54 -28.80 5.87
C LEU A 428 -4.37 -27.95 6.33
N LEU A 429 -4.51 -26.63 6.24
CA LEU A 429 -3.50 -25.66 6.63
C LEU A 429 -4.06 -24.75 7.73
N SER A 430 -3.20 -24.30 8.62
CA SER A 430 -3.49 -23.19 9.55
C SER A 430 -3.51 -21.85 8.83
N ASP A 431 -4.02 -20.84 9.52
CA ASP A 431 -3.88 -19.46 9.07
C ASP A 431 -2.38 -19.09 9.01
N PRO A 432 -1.88 -18.56 7.88
CA PRO A 432 -0.47 -18.18 7.75
C PRO A 432 -0.01 -17.13 8.75
N ASN A 433 -0.92 -16.34 9.33
CA ASN A 433 -0.59 -15.35 10.36
C ASN A 433 -0.36 -15.97 11.74
N ASP A 434 -0.99 -17.12 12.02
CA ASP A 434 -0.82 -17.84 13.28
C ASP A 434 0.37 -18.78 13.19
N LEU A 435 0.39 -19.64 12.16
CA LEU A 435 1.45 -20.62 11.97
C LEU A 435 1.65 -20.90 10.47
N PRO A 436 2.69 -20.33 9.84
CA PRO A 436 2.88 -20.48 8.41
C PRO A 436 3.45 -21.86 8.05
N VAL A 437 2.83 -22.50 7.05
CA VAL A 437 3.35 -23.72 6.41
C VAL A 437 4.51 -23.39 5.47
N ILE A 438 4.41 -22.24 4.81
CA ILE A 438 5.31 -21.79 3.76
C ILE A 438 5.35 -20.26 3.78
N GLU A 439 6.52 -19.71 3.47
CA GLU A 439 6.75 -18.27 3.46
C GLU A 439 7.31 -17.83 2.11
N VAL A 440 6.83 -16.68 1.64
CA VAL A 440 7.39 -15.96 0.51
C VAL A 440 8.09 -14.70 1.01
N ALA A 441 9.39 -14.61 0.75
CA ALA A 441 10.20 -13.44 1.07
C ALA A 441 10.26 -12.51 -0.14
N PHE A 442 9.98 -11.22 0.03
CA PHE A 442 10.16 -10.19 -0.99
C PHE A 442 11.21 -9.18 -0.54
N LEU A 443 12.09 -8.80 -1.47
CA LEU A 443 13.12 -7.80 -1.18
C LEU A 443 12.48 -6.41 -1.03
N ASN A 444 12.78 -5.72 0.07
CA ASN A 444 12.27 -4.39 0.40
C ASN A 444 10.74 -4.26 0.32
N GLY A 445 10.01 -5.36 0.56
CA GLY A 445 8.56 -5.43 0.48
C GLY A 445 8.01 -5.21 -0.94
N GLN A 446 8.84 -5.30 -1.98
CA GLN A 446 8.41 -5.16 -3.37
C GLN A 446 7.80 -6.46 -3.86
N GLU A 447 6.47 -6.55 -3.77
CA GLU A 447 5.71 -7.74 -4.22
C GLU A 447 5.29 -7.70 -5.69
N ALA A 448 5.51 -6.55 -6.35
CA ALA A 448 5.26 -6.36 -7.76
C ALA A 448 6.59 -6.34 -8.53
N PRO A 449 6.61 -6.85 -9.78
CA PRO A 449 7.81 -6.78 -10.60
C PRO A 449 8.14 -5.34 -10.98
N THR A 450 9.42 -5.07 -11.19
CA THR A 450 9.92 -3.79 -11.72
C THR A 450 10.25 -3.94 -13.19
N ILE A 451 9.96 -2.92 -14.00
CA ILE A 451 10.41 -2.82 -15.39
C ILE A 451 11.27 -1.57 -15.58
N GLU A 452 12.34 -1.77 -16.32
CA GLU A 452 13.26 -0.71 -16.72
C GLU A 452 13.45 -0.77 -18.24
N THR A 453 13.54 0.39 -18.87
CA THR A 453 13.75 0.53 -20.30
C THR A 453 15.12 1.14 -20.58
N ALA A 454 15.85 0.57 -21.52
CA ALA A 454 17.11 1.11 -22.00
C ALA A 454 17.15 1.09 -23.53
N THR A 455 17.96 1.97 -24.12
CA THR A 455 18.30 1.87 -25.54
C THR A 455 19.00 0.53 -25.76
N ALA A 456 18.65 -0.17 -26.84
CA ALA A 456 19.33 -1.42 -27.16
C ALA A 456 20.84 -1.19 -27.32
N ASP A 457 21.63 -2.20 -26.95
CA ASP A 457 23.08 -2.21 -27.17
C ASP A 457 23.42 -1.93 -28.64
N PHE A 458 24.61 -1.41 -28.94
CA PHE A 458 25.01 -0.98 -30.29
C PHE A 458 24.82 -2.06 -31.37
N ASN A 459 24.88 -3.33 -30.96
CA ASN A 459 24.71 -4.50 -31.83
C ASN A 459 23.25 -4.81 -32.21
N ILE A 460 22.26 -4.19 -31.56
CA ILE A 460 20.83 -4.44 -31.76
C ILE A 460 20.11 -3.10 -31.96
N LEU A 461 19.29 -3.00 -33.01
CA LEU A 461 18.51 -1.79 -33.28
C LEU A 461 17.13 -1.89 -32.63
N GLY A 462 16.87 -1.08 -31.61
CA GLY A 462 15.56 -1.03 -30.95
C GLY A 462 15.62 -0.50 -29.53
N VAL A 463 14.59 -0.84 -28.75
CA VAL A 463 14.51 -0.56 -27.30
C VAL A 463 14.46 -1.89 -26.56
N GLN A 464 15.24 -2.02 -25.50
CA GLN A 464 15.22 -3.19 -24.63
C GLN A 464 14.51 -2.84 -23.32
N MET A 465 13.63 -3.75 -22.88
CA MET A 465 12.92 -3.66 -21.62
C MET A 465 13.34 -4.84 -20.75
N ARG A 466 13.83 -4.55 -19.54
CA ARG A 466 14.18 -5.54 -18.53
C ARG A 466 13.11 -5.54 -17.46
N GLY A 467 12.45 -6.68 -17.26
CA GLY A 467 11.64 -6.94 -16.07
C GLY A 467 12.43 -7.76 -15.06
N TYR A 468 12.37 -7.42 -13.78
CA TYR A 468 12.93 -8.24 -12.70
C TYR A 468 12.01 -8.27 -11.48
N HIS A 469 12.15 -9.32 -10.67
CA HIS A 469 11.42 -9.49 -9.43
C HIS A 469 12.28 -10.29 -8.44
N ASP A 470 12.42 -9.76 -7.24
CA ASP A 470 13.27 -10.32 -6.18
C ASP A 470 12.40 -11.01 -5.13
N PHE A 471 12.41 -12.35 -5.12
CA PHE A 471 11.63 -13.11 -4.16
C PHE A 471 12.26 -14.47 -3.83
N GLY A 472 11.82 -15.06 -2.72
CA GLY A 472 12.27 -16.35 -2.22
C GLY A 472 11.12 -17.15 -1.63
N VAL A 473 11.18 -18.48 -1.69
CA VAL A 473 10.13 -19.34 -1.11
C VAL A 473 10.77 -20.46 -0.31
N ALA A 474 10.29 -20.67 0.92
CA ALA A 474 10.73 -21.76 1.77
C ALA A 474 9.60 -22.30 2.64
N LEU A 475 9.55 -23.63 2.79
CA LEU A 475 8.71 -24.29 3.78
C LEU A 475 9.17 -23.92 5.19
N GLN A 476 8.21 -23.75 6.10
CA GLN A 476 8.44 -23.32 7.47
C GLN A 476 8.06 -24.46 8.42
N ASP A 477 7.00 -24.31 9.23
CA ASP A 477 6.68 -25.27 10.28
C ASP A 477 5.87 -26.47 9.73
N PRO A 478 6.37 -27.71 9.82
CA PRO A 478 5.64 -28.91 9.40
C PRO A 478 4.35 -29.14 10.18
N ARG A 479 4.25 -28.59 11.39
CA ARG A 479 3.07 -28.73 12.25
C ARG A 479 1.95 -27.75 11.87
N ALA A 480 2.20 -26.86 10.90
CA ALA A 480 1.21 -25.91 10.39
C ALA A 480 0.16 -26.54 9.47
N ALA A 481 0.36 -27.78 9.03
CA ALA A 481 -0.50 -28.43 8.05
C ALA A 481 -0.57 -29.94 8.22
N ILE A 482 -1.64 -30.54 7.68
CA ILE A 482 -1.74 -31.98 7.43
C ILE A 482 -1.99 -32.23 5.95
N LYS A 483 -1.28 -33.22 5.41
CA LYS A 483 -1.51 -33.77 4.07
C LYS A 483 -2.29 -35.06 4.15
N SER A 484 -3.36 -35.14 3.38
CA SER A 484 -4.12 -36.36 3.15
C SER A 484 -3.81 -36.92 1.77
N LYS A 485 -3.51 -38.21 1.69
CA LYS A 485 -3.14 -38.88 0.42
C LYS A 485 -4.32 -38.96 -0.55
N GLY A 486 -5.55 -38.96 -0.06
CA GLY A 486 -6.76 -38.98 -0.90
C GLY A 486 -7.03 -40.34 -1.56
N GLU A 487 -6.52 -41.43 -0.98
CA GLU A 487 -6.78 -42.77 -1.52
C GLU A 487 -8.19 -43.23 -1.17
N VAL A 488 -8.80 -43.96 -2.10
CA VAL A 488 -10.12 -44.61 -1.97
C VAL A 488 -9.90 -46.11 -2.04
#